data_AF-A0A8J8BMC4-F1
#
_entry.id   AF-A0A8J8BMC4-F1
#
_cell.length_a   1.000
_cell.length_b   1.000
_cell.length_c   1.000
_cell.angle_alpha   90.00
_cell.angle_beta   90.00
_cell.angle_gamma   90.00
#
_symmetry.space_group_name_H-M   'P 1'
#
loop_
_entity.id
_entity.type
_entity.pdbx_description
1 polymer ?
#
loop_
_entity_poly.entity_id
_entity_poly.type
_entity_poly.pdbx_seq_one_letter_code
_entity_poly.pdbx_strand_id
1 'polypeptide(L)' 'MEVKVSPEVEKKLSEIAEGANIPLETAVTYILDQYVSNPGGAIYAGTWRSAKGMRYVIQWPFLSGFLKLKEDEVVRRD' A
#
# COMPACT_ATOMS: atom_id res chain seq x y z
N MET A 1 -15.20 11.79 0.93
CA MET A 1 -15.21 11.33 -0.48
C MET A 1 -15.55 9.85 -0.45
N GLU A 2 -16.52 9.40 -1.24
CA GLU A 2 -16.86 7.98 -1.35
C GLU A 2 -16.22 7.41 -2.62
N VAL A 3 -15.37 6.39 -2.48
CA VAL A 3 -14.69 5.74 -3.61
C VAL A 3 -15.35 4.41 -3.89
N LYS A 4 -15.92 4.27 -5.09
CA LYS A 4 -16.51 3.00 -5.54
C LYS A 4 -15.41 2.12 -6.12
N VAL A 5 -15.28 0.91 -5.60
CA VAL A 5 -14.37 -0.12 -6.11
C VAL A 5 -15.15 -1.32 -6.62
N SER A 6 -14.52 -2.15 -7.45
CA SER A 6 -15.15 -3.39 -7.91
C SER A 6 -15.23 -4.41 -6.76
N PRO A 7 -16.19 -5.37 -6.82
CA PRO A 7 -16.30 -6.42 -5.80
C PRO A 7 -15.02 -7.26 -5.65
N GLU A 8 -14.26 -7.44 -6.73
CA GLU A 8 -12.98 -8.15 -6.68
C GLU A 8 -11.92 -7.39 -5.86
N VAL A 9 -11.85 -6.07 -6.02
CA VAL A 9 -10.93 -5.22 -5.26
C VAL A 9 -11.34 -5.18 -3.79
N GLU A 10 -12.63 -5.04 -3.51
CA GLU A 10 -13.17 -5.07 -2.15
C GLU A 10 -12.82 -6.38 -1.44
N LYS A 11 -13.03 -7.53 -2.11
CA LYS A 11 -12.66 -8.84 -1.57
C LYS A 11 -11.18 -8.92 -1.19
N LYS A 12 -10.28 -8.46 -2.06
CA LYS A 12 -8.83 -8.47 -1.79
C LYS A 12 -8.46 -7.55 -0.62
N LEU A 13 -9.09 -6.39 -0.50
CA LEU A 13 -8.88 -5.49 0.63
C LEU A 13 -9.37 -6.11 1.95
N SER A 14 -10.49 -6.82 1.93
CA SER A 14 -10.99 -7.57 3.08
C SER A 14 -10.03 -8.68 3.50
N GLU A 15 -9.50 -9.46 2.56
CA GLU A 15 -8.49 -10.49 2.85
C GLU A 15 -7.22 -9.91 3.50
N ILE A 16 -6.77 -8.73 3.06
CA ILE A 16 -5.65 -8.00 3.69
C ILE A 16 -5.99 -7.59 5.12
N ALA A 17 -7.19 -7.04 5.33
CA ALA A 17 -7.63 -6.58 6.64
C ALA A 17 -7.77 -7.74 7.64
N GLU A 18 -8.37 -8.85 7.21
CA GLU A 18 -8.48 -10.09 7.98
C GLU A 18 -7.10 -10.65 8.34
N GLY A 19 -6.19 -10.74 7.37
CA GLY A 19 -4.82 -11.21 7.60
C GLY A 19 -4.02 -10.36 8.58
N ALA A 20 -4.35 -9.06 8.68
CA ALA A 20 -3.75 -8.13 9.64
C ALA A 20 -4.54 -7.99 10.95
N ASN A 21 -5.69 -8.68 11.08
CA ASN A 21 -6.61 -8.60 12.22
C ASN A 21 -7.03 -7.15 12.56
N ILE A 22 -7.42 -6.39 11.53
CA ILE A 22 -7.89 -5.00 11.67
C ILE A 22 -9.16 -4.79 10.85
N PRO A 23 -9.98 -3.76 11.14
CA PRO A 23 -11.12 -3.40 10.31
C PRO A 23 -10.69 -3.03 8.87
N LEU A 24 -11.55 -3.36 7.89
CA LEU A 24 -11.33 -3.04 6.48
C LEU A 24 -11.00 -1.56 6.24
N GLU A 25 -11.78 -0.68 6.86
CA GLU A 25 -11.61 0.79 6.77
C GLU A 25 -10.24 1.23 7.28
N THR A 26 -9.75 0.61 8.36
CA THR A 26 -8.42 0.85 8.92
C THR A 26 -7.33 0.39 7.95
N ALA A 27 -7.46 -0.81 7.37
CA ALA A 27 -6.50 -1.33 6.40
C ALA A 27 -6.39 -0.42 5.16
N VAL A 28 -7.53 0.01 4.60
CA VAL A 28 -7.57 0.95 3.47
C VAL A 28 -6.92 2.27 3.84
N THR A 29 -7.20 2.80 5.04
CA THR A 29 -6.59 4.03 5.53
C THR A 29 -5.07 3.91 5.61
N TYR A 30 -4.55 2.82 6.17
CA TYR A 30 -3.11 2.58 6.25
C TYR A 30 -2.47 2.47 4.88
N ILE A 31 -3.07 1.74 3.94
CA ILE A 31 -2.54 1.60 2.58
C ILE A 31 -2.43 2.97 1.91
N LEU A 32 -3.48 3.79 1.99
CA LEU A 32 -3.52 5.11 1.37
C LEU A 32 -2.54 6.08 2.04
N ASP A 33 -2.50 6.11 3.36
CA ASP A 33 -1.54 6.96 4.10
C ASP A 33 -0.11 6.59 3.75
N GLN A 34 0.24 5.30 3.75
CA GLN A 34 1.57 4.86 3.39
C GLN A 34 1.91 5.12 1.94
N TYR A 35 0.95 5.01 1.02
CA TYR A 35 1.14 5.35 -0.38
C TYR A 35 1.47 6.84 -0.58
N VAL A 36 0.77 7.74 0.13
CA VAL A 36 0.89 9.20 -0.06
C VAL A 36 2.07 9.77 0.73
N SER A 37 2.29 9.31 1.96
CA SER A 37 3.24 9.91 2.90
C SER A 37 4.68 9.43 2.70
N ASN A 38 4.89 8.26 2.09
CA ASN A 38 6.25 7.73 1.88
C ASN A 38 6.89 8.25 0.59
N PRO A 39 8.20 8.60 0.61
CA PRO A 39 8.93 8.98 -0.58
C PRO A 39 8.87 7.91 -1.68
N GLY A 40 8.59 8.35 -2.92
CA GLY A 40 8.55 7.48 -4.10
C GLY A 40 7.15 7.02 -4.50
N GLY A 41 6.11 7.24 -3.69
CA GLY A 41 4.72 7.03 -4.11
C GLY A 41 4.33 8.04 -5.19
N ALA A 42 3.93 7.55 -6.37
CA ALA A 42 3.57 8.44 -7.49
C ALA A 42 2.60 7.79 -8.48
N ILE A 43 1.75 8.62 -9.10
CA ILE A 43 0.91 8.25 -10.24
C ILE A 43 1.46 8.97 -11.46
N TYR A 44 2.00 8.21 -12.42
CA TYR A 44 2.45 8.77 -13.70
C TYR A 44 1.39 8.55 -14.77
N ALA A 45 1.08 9.62 -15.51
CA ALA A 45 0.23 9.55 -16.68
C ALA A 45 1.08 9.62 -17.95
N GLY A 46 0.70 8.88 -18.99
CA GLY A 46 1.34 8.97 -20.30
C GLY A 46 0.40 8.54 -21.42
N THR A 47 0.76 8.89 -22.65
CA THR A 47 -0.01 8.45 -23.83
C THR A 47 0.29 7.00 -24.16
N TRP A 48 -0.75 6.19 -24.37
CA TRP A 48 -0.65 4.83 -24.90
C TRP A 48 -0.94 4.83 -26.39
N ARG A 49 0.12 5.04 -27.19
CA ARG A 49 0.00 5.30 -28.64
C ARG A 49 -0.65 4.16 -29.44
N SER A 50 -0.37 2.90 -29.08
CA SER A 50 -0.93 1.74 -29.80
C SER A 50 -2.43 1.52 -29.54
N ALA A 51 -2.96 2.02 -28.42
CA ALA A 51 -4.36 1.88 -28.04
C ALA A 51 -5.16 3.19 -28.14
N LYS A 52 -4.55 4.27 -28.68
CA LYS A 52 -5.11 5.63 -28.70
C LYS A 52 -5.68 6.07 -27.34
N GLY A 53 -4.99 5.73 -26.25
CA GLY A 53 -5.50 5.95 -24.88
C GLY A 53 -4.49 6.62 -23.96
N MET A 54 -4.86 6.70 -22.68
CA MET A 54 -3.96 7.07 -21.59
C MET A 54 -3.51 5.79 -20.87
N ARG A 55 -2.25 5.77 -20.42
CA ARG A 55 -1.75 4.79 -19.46
C ARG A 55 -1.45 5.51 -18.15
N TYR A 56 -1.76 4.83 -17.05
CA TYR A 56 -1.38 5.24 -15.72
C TYR A 56 -0.45 4.19 -15.12
N VAL A 57 0.66 4.62 -14.55
CA VAL A 57 1.58 3.76 -13.82
C VAL A 57 1.53 4.17 -12.37
N ILE A 58 1.12 3.23 -11.51
CA ILE A 58 1.13 3.40 -10.06
C ILE A 58 2.48 2.93 -9.55
N GLN A 59 3.34 3.87 -9.16
CA GLN A 59 4.57 3.56 -8.45
C GLN A 59 4.27 3.51 -6.96
N TRP A 60 4.48 2.34 -6.36
CA TRP A 60 4.42 2.18 -4.91
C TRP A 60 5.66 2.82 -4.25
N PRO A 61 5.51 3.44 -3.07
CA PRO A 61 6.63 4.03 -2.35
C PRO A 61 7.75 3.04 -2.08
N PHE A 62 8.97 3.56 -1.92
CA PHE A 62 10.09 2.73 -1.55
C PHE A 62 9.87 2.18 -0.15
N LEU A 63 9.75 0.86 -0.04
CA LEU A 63 9.90 0.17 1.22
C LEU A 63 11.39 0.02 1.52
N SER A 64 11.96 1.04 2.17
CA SER A 64 13.27 0.92 2.81
C SER A 64 13.24 -0.25 3.79
N GLY A 65 14.29 -1.09 3.79
CA GLY A 65 14.31 -2.35 4.51
C GLY A 65 13.92 -2.21 5.99
N PHE A 66 13.05 -3.11 6.46
CA PHE A 66 12.71 -3.19 7.88
C PHE A 66 13.71 -4.06 8.62
N LEU A 67 14.32 -3.52 9.67
CA LEU A 67 14.99 -4.32 10.69
C LEU A 67 14.11 -4.34 11.94
N LYS A 68 13.43 -5.47 12.15
CA LYS A 68 12.60 -5.70 13.33
C LYS A 68 13.39 -6.60 14.27
N LEU A 69 13.81 -6.06 15.41
CA LEU A 69 14.56 -6.79 16.44
C LEU A 69 13.65 -7.13 17.61
N LYS A 70 13.83 -8.31 18.18
CA LYS A 70 13.21 -8.74 19.44
C LYS A 70 13.95 -8.13 20.64
N GLU A 71 13.31 -8.08 21.80
CA GLU A 71 13.87 -7.47 23.02
C GLU A 71 15.22 -8.09 23.42
N ASP A 72 15.38 -9.40 23.26
CA ASP A 72 16.61 -10.15 23.53
C ASP A 72 17.74 -9.89 22.51
N GLU A 73 17.42 -9.29 21.36
CA GLU A 73 18.39 -8.89 20.33
C GLU A 73 18.88 -7.44 20.51
N VAL A 74 18.25 -6.65 21.39
CA VAL A 74 18.60 -5.23 21.60
C VAL A 74 19.31 -4.96 22.93
N VAL A 75 19.25 -5.89 23.88
CA VAL A 75 19.84 -5.72 25.22
C VAL A 75 21.07 -6.61 25.38
N ARG A 76 22.27 -6.01 25.44
CA ARG A 76 23.45 -6.70 25.98
C ARG A 76 23.22 -6.93 27.48
N ARG A 77 23.11 -8.19 27.87
CA ARG A 77 23.22 -8.59 29.28
C ARG A 77 24.67 -9.00 29.53
N ASP A 78 25.33 -8.25 30.41
CA ASP A 78 26.65 -8.60 30.97
C ASP A 78 26.55 -9.86 31.86
#